data_AF-A0A7V0MAR2-F1
#
_entry.id   AF-A0A7V0MAR2-F1
#
_cell.length_a   1.000
_cell.length_b   1.000
_cell.length_c   1.000
_cell.angle_alpha   90.00
_cell.angle_beta   90.00
_cell.angle_gamma   90.00
#
_symmetry.space_group_name_H-M   'P 1'
#
loop_
_entity.id
_entity.type
_entity.pdbx_description
1 polymer ?
#
loop_
_entity_poly.entity_id
_entity_poly.type
_entity_poly.pdbx_seq_one_letter_code
_entity_poly.pdbx_strand_id
1 'polypeptide(L)'
;IEKALEDVEKNYLLEVPDYLKDSHYKGAQKLGRGQGYIYPHTNKEAAQKQRYLPERRRYYYPKDAGFEAKFKKMLDEKERLFKENNSRKNDVY
;
A
#
# COMPACT_ATOMS: atom_id res chain seq x y z
N ILE A 1 1.36 8.61 -14.63
CA ILE A 1 2.48 7.65 -14.43
C ILE A 1 3.82 8.39 -14.39
N GLU A 2 4.02 9.42 -15.21
CA GLU A 2 5.21 10.31 -15.21
C GLU A 2 5.80 10.63 -13.83
N LYS A 3 4.98 11.11 -12.88
CA LYS A 3 5.44 11.42 -11.52
C LYS A 3 6.06 10.22 -10.77
N ALA A 4 5.59 9.00 -11.02
CA ALA A 4 6.17 7.80 -10.42
C ALA A 4 7.51 7.43 -11.08
N LEU A 5 7.65 7.67 -12.38
CA LEU A 5 8.92 7.48 -13.11
C LEU A 5 9.96 8.51 -12.64
N GLU A 6 9.56 9.77 -12.51
CA GLU A 6 10.41 10.85 -12.01
C GLU A 6 10.95 10.55 -10.61
N ASP A 7 10.13 9.98 -9.71
CA ASP A 7 10.58 9.57 -8.38
C ASP A 7 11.63 8.45 -8.43
N VAL A 8 11.50 7.50 -9.35
CA VAL A 8 12.48 6.43 -9.56
C VAL A 8 13.79 6.99 -10.13
N GLU A 9 13.71 7.88 -11.12
CA GLU A 9 14.88 8.52 -11.73
C GLU A 9 15.66 9.39 -10.74
N LYS A 10 14.96 10.03 -9.80
CA LYS A 10 15.57 10.87 -8.74
C LYS A 10 16.15 10.08 -7.56
N ASN A 11 16.30 8.75 -7.69
CA ASN A 11 16.87 7.86 -6.67
C ASN A 11 16.13 7.87 -5.31
N TYR A 12 14.84 8.17 -5.29
CA TYR A 12 13.98 7.88 -4.13
C TYR A 12 13.57 6.40 -4.14
N LEU A 13 14.54 5.49 -4.08
CA LEU A 13 14.29 4.06 -4.00
C LEU A 13 13.82 3.73 -2.59
N LEU A 14 12.51 3.75 -2.40
CA LEU A 14 11.87 3.22 -1.20
C LEU A 14 12.09 1.71 -1.15
N GLU A 15 12.67 1.22 -0.07
CA GLU A 15 12.89 -0.22 0.09
C GLU A 15 11.53 -0.95 0.10
N VAL A 16 11.43 -2.06 -0.62
CA VAL A 16 10.24 -2.91 -0.56
C VAL A 16 10.07 -3.41 0.87
N PRO A 17 8.91 -3.25 1.53
CA PRO A 17 8.68 -3.81 2.85
C PRO A 17 8.90 -5.33 2.88
N ASP A 18 9.48 -5.88 3.95
CA ASP A 18 9.84 -7.31 4.02
C ASP A 18 8.65 -8.24 3.77
N TYR A 19 7.47 -7.90 4.29
CA TYR A 19 6.22 -8.65 4.08
C TYR A 19 5.70 -8.58 2.63
N LEU A 20 6.29 -7.77 1.75
CA LEU A 20 5.99 -7.76 0.31
C LEU A 20 7.09 -8.41 -0.53
N LYS A 21 8.26 -8.69 0.07
CA LYS A 21 9.35 -9.37 -0.63
C LYS A 21 8.99 -10.85 -0.81
N ASP A 22 9.54 -11.46 -1.86
CA ASP A 22 9.33 -12.88 -2.17
C ASP A 22 9.77 -13.78 -1.01
N SER A 23 8.96 -14.80 -0.72
CA SER A 23 9.19 -15.77 0.36
C SER A 23 9.74 -17.12 -0.12
N HIS A 24 9.85 -17.35 -1.44
CA HIS A 24 10.05 -18.70 -1.98
C HIS A 24 11.51 -19.14 -2.12
N TYR A 25 12.47 -18.24 -1.92
CA TYR A 25 13.89 -18.59 -2.07
C TYR A 25 14.52 -19.03 -0.73
N LYS A 26 15.59 -19.84 -0.81
CA LYS A 26 16.21 -20.59 0.30
C LYS A 26 16.65 -19.76 1.54
N GLY A 27 16.72 -18.44 1.43
CA GLY A 27 17.08 -17.52 2.52
C GLY A 27 15.93 -16.68 3.08
N ALA A 28 14.75 -16.72 2.46
CA ALA A 28 13.65 -15.80 2.75
C ALA A 28 13.20 -15.84 4.20
N GLN A 29 13.01 -17.04 4.75
CA GLN A 29 12.56 -17.22 6.12
C GLN A 29 13.55 -16.64 7.14
N LYS A 30 14.87 -16.83 6.92
CA LYS A 30 15.92 -16.28 7.78
C LYS A 30 16.00 -14.76 7.73
N LEU A 31 15.63 -14.19 6.59
CA LEU A 31 15.61 -12.74 6.35
C LEU A 31 14.25 -12.09 6.63
N GLY A 32 13.29 -12.82 7.21
CA GLY A 32 11.95 -12.29 7.51
C GLY A 32 11.08 -11.97 6.28
N ARG A 33 11.49 -12.36 5.07
CA ARG A 33 10.80 -11.96 3.83
C ARG A 33 9.48 -12.71 3.65
N GLY A 34 8.44 -11.97 3.29
CA GLY A 34 7.05 -12.42 3.17
C GLY A 34 6.34 -12.67 4.51
N GLN A 35 7.03 -12.58 5.65
CA GLN A 35 6.39 -12.73 6.95
C GLN A 35 5.49 -11.53 7.25
N GLY A 36 4.23 -11.78 7.59
CA GLY A 36 3.23 -10.73 7.83
C GLY A 36 2.50 -10.26 6.57
N TYR A 37 2.73 -10.88 5.40
CA TYR A 37 1.92 -10.63 4.21
C TYR A 37 0.47 -11.06 4.43
N ILE A 38 -0.47 -10.14 4.22
CA ILE A 38 -1.90 -10.43 4.27
C ILE A 38 -2.39 -10.65 2.85
N TYR A 39 -2.82 -11.88 2.57
CA TYR A 39 -3.41 -12.22 1.28
C TYR A 39 -4.83 -11.63 1.15
N PRO A 40 -5.09 -10.73 0.17
CA PRO A 40 -6.36 -10.01 0.09
C PRO A 40 -7.59 -10.90 -0.12
N HIS A 41 -7.40 -12.10 -0.67
CA HIS A 41 -8.52 -13.01 -0.96
C HIS A 41 -8.95 -13.82 0.26
N THR A 42 -8.11 -13.95 1.30
CA THR A 42 -8.48 -14.62 2.56
C THR A 42 -8.96 -13.63 3.60
N ASN A 43 -8.39 -12.43 3.67
CA ASN A 43 -8.80 -11.41 4.63
C ASN A 43 -8.81 -10.01 4.00
N LYS A 44 -9.95 -9.64 3.39
CA LYS A 44 -10.14 -8.36 2.72
C LYS A 44 -10.01 -7.16 3.65
N GLU A 45 -10.47 -7.27 4.89
CA GLU A 45 -10.46 -6.16 5.84
C GLU A 45 -9.02 -5.88 6.32
N ALA A 46 -8.27 -6.93 6.65
CA ALA A 46 -6.90 -6.78 7.10
C ALA A 46 -5.97 -6.35 5.95
N ALA A 47 -6.20 -6.84 4.72
CA ALA A 47 -5.43 -6.43 3.55
C ALA A 47 -5.63 -4.95 3.20
N GLN A 48 -6.84 -4.41 3.40
CA GLN A 48 -7.09 -2.97 3.24
C GLN A 48 -6.28 -2.10 4.21
N LYS A 49 -5.81 -2.67 5.33
CA LYS A 49 -5.00 -1.98 6.34
C LYS A 49 -3.49 -2.15 6.11
N GLN A 50 -3.08 -3.05 5.21
CA GLN A 50 -1.67 -3.30 4.92
C GLN A 50 -1.06 -2.12 4.14
N ARG A 51 0.17 -1.73 4.51
CA ARG A 51 0.90 -0.67 3.82
C ARG A 51 1.66 -1.25 2.63
N TYR A 52 1.45 -0.70 1.44
CA TYR A 52 2.16 -1.16 0.24
C TYR A 52 3.36 -0.29 -0.15
N LEU A 53 3.43 0.93 0.37
CA LEU A 53 4.58 1.82 0.25
C LEU A 53 5.09 2.19 1.66
N PRO A 54 6.43 2.23 1.86
CA PRO A 54 7.05 2.66 3.12
C PRO A 54 6.71 4.10 3.51
N GLU A 55 6.39 4.93 2.53
CA GLU A 55 5.96 6.32 2.69
C GLU A 55 4.64 6.54 1.95
N ARG A 56 3.83 7.48 2.45
CA ARG A 56 2.55 7.80 1.79
C ARG A 56 2.80 8.66 0.56
N ARG A 57 2.58 8.09 -0.63
CA ARG A 57 2.64 8.81 -1.92
C ARG A 57 1.38 8.55 -2.74
N ARG A 58 0.98 9.53 -3.55
CA ARG A 58 -0.16 9.44 -4.46
C ARG A 58 0.25 9.90 -5.86
N TYR A 59 0.07 9.01 -6.84
CA TYR A 59 0.42 9.25 -8.24
C TYR A 59 -0.78 9.28 -9.19
N TYR A 60 -1.92 8.70 -8.77
CA TYR A 60 -3.15 8.71 -9.54
C TYR A 60 -4.16 9.70 -8.94
N TYR A 61 -4.66 10.59 -9.78
CA TYR A 61 -5.63 11.62 -9.43
C TYR A 61 -6.79 11.53 -10.44
N PRO A 62 -7.84 10.75 -10.13
CA PRO A 62 -8.96 10.55 -11.04
C PRO A 62 -9.69 11.88 -11.28
N LYS A 63 -10.11 12.11 -12.53
CA LYS A 63 -10.94 13.28 -12.87
C LYS A 63 -12.37 13.09 -12.37
N ASP A 64 -13.07 14.19 -12.20
CA ASP A 64 -14.49 14.19 -11.82
C ASP A 64 -15.41 14.09 -13.04
N ALA A 65 -15.14 13.09 -13.90
CA ALA A 65 -15.87 12.93 -15.15
C ALA A 65 -16.03 11.45 -15.50
N GLY A 66 -17.20 11.11 -16.04
CA GLY A 66 -17.50 9.78 -16.55
C GLY A 66 -17.26 8.66 -15.54
N PHE A 67 -16.57 7.61 -15.96
CA PHE A 67 -16.29 6.45 -15.12
C PHE A 67 -15.25 6.75 -14.01
N GLU A 68 -14.35 7.71 -14.24
CA GLU A 68 -13.35 8.10 -13.24
C GLU A 68 -13.96 8.71 -11.98
N ALA A 69 -15.12 9.38 -12.09
CA ALA A 69 -15.84 9.90 -10.93
C ALA A 69 -16.24 8.77 -9.95
N LYS A 70 -16.54 7.57 -10.46
CA LYS A 70 -16.82 6.38 -9.62
C LYS A 70 -15.55 5.90 -8.91
N PHE A 71 -14.43 5.86 -9.62
CA PHE A 71 -13.13 5.51 -9.03
C PHE A 71 -12.68 6.50 -7.97
N LYS A 72 -12.89 7.80 -8.19
CA LYS A 72 -12.63 8.85 -7.22
C LYS A 72 -13.35 8.57 -5.90
N LYS A 73 -14.67 8.34 -5.95
CA LYS A 73 -15.47 7.97 -4.76
C LYS A 73 -14.94 6.73 -4.05
N MET A 74 -14.65 5.66 -4.79
CA MET A 74 -14.12 4.41 -4.22
C MET A 74 -12.73 4.62 -3.58
N LEU A 75 -11.85 5.40 -4.21
CA LEU A 75 -10.51 5.68 -3.70
C LEU A 75 -10.55 6.56 -2.44
N ASP A 76 -11.44 7.55 -2.41
CA ASP A 76 -11.64 8.42 -1.25
C ASP A 76 -12.19 7.62 -0.04
N GLU A 77 -13.13 6.71 -0.27
CA GLU A 77 -13.63 5.78 0.75
C GLU A 77 -12.52 4.87 1.29
N LYS A 78 -11.74 4.25 0.41
CA LYS A 78 -10.58 3.42 0.80
C LYS A 78 -9.56 4.21 1.60
N GLU A 79 -9.28 5.46 1.22
CA GLU A 79 -8.34 6.30 1.95
C GLU A 79 -8.88 6.69 3.33
N ARG A 80 -10.18 7.00 3.44
CA ARG A 80 -10.82 7.28 4.73
C ARG A 80 -10.72 6.07 5.66
N LEU A 81 -11.11 4.88 5.19
CA LEU A 81 -11.00 3.64 5.96
C LEU A 81 -9.56 3.37 6.39
N PHE A 82 -8.61 3.59 5.50
CA PHE A 82 -7.19 3.42 5.81
C PHE A 82 -6.71 4.38 6.92
N LYS A 83 -7.09 5.67 6.86
CA LYS A 83 -6.74 6.68 7.88
C LYS A 83 -7.37 6.39 9.24
N GLU A 84 -8.67 6.06 9.27
CA GLU A 84 -9.38 5.73 10.52
C GLU A 84 -8.76 4.53 11.22
N ASN A 85 -8.42 3.48 10.47
CA ASN A 85 -7.79 2.28 11.02
C ASN A 85 -6.36 2.52 11.52
N ASN A 86 -5.60 3.42 10.88
CA ASN A 86 -4.24 3.73 11.30
C ASN A 86 -4.22 4.63 12.55
N SER A 87 -5.22 5.50 12.70
CA SER A 87 -5.38 6.34 13.91
C SER A 87 -5.65 5.48 15.14
N ARG A 88 -6.56 4.50 15.04
CA ARG A 88 -6.87 3.54 16.12
C ARG A 88 -5.69 2.67 16.56
N LYS A 89 -4.67 2.48 15.73
CA LYS A 89 -3.45 1.72 16.08
C LYS A 89 -2.43 2.54 16.86
N ASN A 90 -2.47 3.87 16.76
CA ASN A 90 -1.55 4.76 17.45
C ASN A 90 -2.01 5.11 18.88
N ASP A 91 -3.25 4.80 19.24
CA ASP A 91 -3.82 5.08 20.58
C ASP A 91 -3.65 3.91 21.59
N VAL A 92 -2.93 2.84 21.21
CA VAL A 92 -2.79 1.60 22.00
C VAL A 92 -1.35 1.36 22.48
N TYR A 93 -0.51 2.40 22.57
CA TYR A 93 0.79 2.35 23.23
C TYR A 93 0.99 3.56 24.15
#